data_AF-A0A485B1H8-F1
#
_entry.id   AF-A0A485B1H8-F1
#
_cell.length_a   1.000
_cell.length_b   1.000
_cell.length_c   1.000
_cell.angle_alpha   90.00
_cell.angle_beta   90.00
_cell.angle_gamma   90.00
#
_symmetry.space_group_name_H-M   'P 1'
#
loop_
_entity.id
_entity.type
_entity.pdbx_description
1 polymer ?
#
loop_
_entity_poly.entity_id
_entity_poly.type
_entity_poly.pdbx_seq_one_letter_code
_entity_poly.pdbx_strand_id
1 'polypeptide(L)'
;MEKAKTMAWRLLAASVSLLTLSQLAHADSLDEQRSRYAQIKQAWDSRQMSVVEQLMPTLTTYPLYPYLQYRQITDDLMNQPTLVVKNFIEANPTLPPARTLKSRFVNELARRTDWSGLLAFSPEKPASTEAQCNYYYAKLSVGQAQEAWDGAKTLWLSGKSQPNACDALFSAWRSSGKQDPLAYLERIRLAMKAGNTGLVSVLAQQMPPEYQTISSSGGGAGKRSEYRDDLRPHHRATDFTRQMAAVAFASVARQDVEKRPADDSVIGAGTEAE
;
A
#
# COMPACT_ATOMS: atom_id res chain seq x y z
N MET A 1 74.81 39.55 -9.51
CA MET A 1 74.10 38.75 -10.54
C MET A 1 73.64 37.39 -10.03
N GLU A 2 74.36 36.71 -9.13
CA GLU A 2 73.95 35.40 -8.58
C GLU A 2 72.63 35.40 -7.79
N LYS A 3 72.39 36.40 -6.93
CA LYS A 3 71.15 36.46 -6.11
C LYS A 3 69.86 36.54 -6.94
N ALA A 4 69.91 37.20 -8.10
CA ALA A 4 68.77 37.29 -9.02
C ALA A 4 68.49 35.94 -9.70
N LYS A 5 69.54 35.18 -10.02
CA LYS A 5 69.46 33.84 -10.63
C LYS A 5 68.86 32.82 -9.65
N THR A 6 69.26 32.87 -8.39
CA THR A 6 68.71 31.98 -7.34
C THR A 6 67.25 32.28 -7.02
N MET A 7 66.84 33.56 -7.10
CA MET A 7 65.46 33.97 -6.84
C MET A 7 64.53 33.60 -8.00
N ALA A 8 64.99 33.74 -9.25
CA ALA A 8 64.28 33.25 -10.43
C ALA A 8 64.10 31.72 -10.43
N TRP A 9 65.12 30.98 -9.97
CA TRP A 9 65.04 29.52 -9.90
C TRP A 9 64.08 29.03 -8.81
N ARG A 10 64.00 29.74 -7.68
CA ARG A 10 63.00 29.47 -6.62
C ARG A 10 61.57 29.78 -7.07
N LEU A 11 61.36 30.84 -7.84
CA LEU A 11 60.04 31.18 -8.40
C LEU A 11 59.59 30.16 -9.45
N LEU A 12 60.49 29.70 -10.32
CA LEU A 12 60.21 28.64 -11.29
C LEU A 12 59.91 27.29 -10.63
N ALA A 13 60.63 26.93 -9.57
CA ALA A 13 60.35 25.71 -8.81
C ALA A 13 58.97 25.79 -8.09
N ALA A 14 58.62 26.96 -7.55
CA ALA A 14 57.32 27.17 -6.92
C ALA A 14 56.16 27.11 -7.94
N SER A 15 56.34 27.69 -9.13
CA SER A 15 55.31 27.65 -10.18
C SER A 15 55.10 26.25 -10.77
N VAL A 16 56.17 25.46 -10.94
CA VAL A 16 56.07 24.06 -11.36
C VAL A 16 55.37 23.21 -10.29
N SER A 17 55.63 23.46 -9.00
CA SER A 17 54.96 22.77 -7.90
C SER A 17 53.46 23.09 -7.84
N LEU A 18 53.05 24.32 -8.15
CA LEU A 18 51.63 24.72 -8.21
C LEU A 18 50.88 24.12 -9.41
N LEU A 19 51.56 23.86 -10.54
CA LEU A 19 50.97 23.22 -11.72
C LEU A 19 50.78 21.70 -11.58
N THR A 20 51.58 21.04 -10.73
CA THR A 20 51.46 19.59 -10.49
C THR A 20 50.33 19.22 -9.53
N LEU A 21 49.92 20.13 -8.61
CA LEU A 21 48.80 19.85 -7.70
C LEU A 21 47.43 19.89 -8.40
N SER A 22 47.30 20.59 -9.53
CA SER A 22 46.03 20.74 -10.25
C SER A 22 45.57 19.48 -10.98
N GLN A 23 46.43 18.47 -11.15
CA GLN A 23 46.10 17.24 -11.90
C GLN A 23 45.49 16.12 -11.04
N LEU A 24 45.54 16.22 -9.71
CA LEU A 24 45.02 15.18 -8.80
C LEU A 24 43.49 15.23 -8.61
N ALA A 25 42.81 16.23 -9.15
CA ALA A 25 41.35 16.30 -9.17
C ALA A 25 40.82 15.84 -10.54
N HIS A 26 41.05 14.57 -10.91
CA HIS A 26 40.25 13.97 -11.98
C HIS A 26 38.85 13.72 -11.42
N ALA A 27 37.92 14.60 -11.78
CA ALA A 27 36.51 14.31 -11.61
C ALA A 27 36.19 13.07 -12.44
N ASP A 28 35.88 11.99 -11.75
CA ASP A 28 35.40 10.72 -12.31
C ASP A 28 34.28 10.99 -13.31
N SER A 29 34.51 10.62 -14.58
CA SER A 29 33.61 10.99 -15.66
C SER A 29 32.23 10.34 -15.45
N LEU A 30 31.17 11.00 -15.90
CA LEU A 30 29.81 10.45 -15.78
C LEU A 30 29.68 9.09 -16.50
N ASP A 31 30.46 8.87 -17.56
CA ASP A 31 30.48 7.62 -18.31
C ASP A 31 31.17 6.48 -17.54
N GLU A 32 32.26 6.78 -16.81
CA GLU A 32 32.89 5.82 -15.89
C GLU A 32 31.94 5.42 -14.75
N GLN A 33 31.24 6.40 -14.14
CA GLN A 33 30.23 6.13 -13.12
C GLN A 33 29.08 5.28 -13.67
N ARG A 34 28.62 5.55 -14.91
CA ARG A 34 27.59 4.76 -15.58
C ARG A 34 28.04 3.31 -15.80
N SER A 35 29.29 3.10 -16.20
CA SER A 35 29.87 1.77 -16.35
C SER A 35 29.91 1.00 -15.02
N ARG A 36 30.43 1.62 -13.95
CA ARG A 36 30.43 1.01 -12.60
C ARG A 36 29.02 0.74 -12.07
N TYR A 37 28.06 1.62 -12.36
CA TYR A 37 26.66 1.40 -12.01
C TYR A 37 26.05 0.17 -12.72
N ALA A 38 26.42 -0.09 -13.98
CA ALA A 38 25.99 -1.31 -14.66
C ALA A 38 26.65 -2.56 -14.04
N GLN A 39 27.94 -2.48 -13.74
CA GLN A 39 28.70 -3.58 -13.12
C GLN A 39 28.16 -3.93 -11.73
N ILE A 40 27.89 -2.95 -10.87
CA ILE A 40 27.38 -3.20 -9.52
C ILE A 40 25.99 -3.85 -9.58
N LYS A 41 25.13 -3.44 -10.51
CA LYS A 41 23.82 -4.08 -10.69
C LYS A 41 23.97 -5.54 -11.07
N GLN A 42 24.81 -5.85 -12.05
CA GLN A 42 25.08 -7.23 -12.48
C GLN A 42 25.65 -8.09 -11.33
N ALA A 43 26.61 -7.54 -10.58
CA ALA A 43 27.19 -8.21 -9.41
C ALA A 43 26.11 -8.50 -8.35
N TRP A 44 25.25 -7.53 -8.07
CA TRP A 44 24.17 -7.67 -7.10
C TRP A 44 23.12 -8.71 -7.53
N ASP A 45 22.72 -8.70 -8.80
CA ASP A 45 21.79 -9.67 -9.38
C ASP A 45 22.37 -11.09 -9.34
N SER A 46 23.70 -11.21 -9.44
CA SER A 46 24.45 -12.47 -9.33
C SER A 46 24.88 -12.82 -7.91
N ARG A 47 24.43 -12.07 -6.88
CA ARG A 47 24.78 -12.25 -5.45
C ARG A 47 26.29 -12.18 -5.15
N GLN A 48 27.08 -11.50 -5.97
CA GLN A 48 28.51 -11.27 -5.74
C GLN A 48 28.72 -10.10 -4.77
N MET A 49 28.37 -10.30 -3.50
CA MET A 49 28.27 -9.20 -2.53
C MET A 49 29.61 -8.53 -2.21
N SER A 50 30.73 -9.24 -2.28
CA SER A 50 32.07 -8.63 -2.13
C SER A 50 32.34 -7.58 -3.21
N VAL A 51 31.91 -7.81 -4.45
CA VAL A 51 32.02 -6.84 -5.56
C VAL A 51 31.08 -5.67 -5.34
N VAL A 52 29.87 -5.92 -4.84
CA VAL A 52 28.91 -4.86 -4.47
C VAL A 52 29.51 -3.94 -3.41
N GLU A 53 30.04 -4.49 -2.33
CA GLU A 53 30.66 -3.74 -1.24
C GLU A 53 31.84 -2.88 -1.71
N GLN A 54 32.66 -3.39 -2.64
CA GLN A 54 33.76 -2.65 -3.24
C GLN A 54 33.27 -1.50 -4.15
N LEU A 55 32.21 -1.72 -4.93
CA LEU A 55 31.71 -0.73 -5.89
C LEU A 55 30.83 0.35 -5.25
N MET A 56 30.09 0.04 -4.17
CA MET A 56 29.20 0.98 -3.48
C MET A 56 29.85 2.35 -3.15
N PRO A 57 31.02 2.42 -2.47
CA PRO A 57 31.62 3.72 -2.12
C PRO A 57 32.11 4.51 -3.33
N THR A 58 32.31 3.87 -4.50
CA THR A 58 32.76 4.54 -5.73
C THR A 58 31.65 5.27 -6.48
N LEU A 59 30.39 5.14 -6.03
CA LEU A 59 29.21 5.67 -6.71
C LEU A 59 28.49 6.75 -5.92
N THR A 60 29.03 7.25 -4.80
CA THR A 60 28.34 8.20 -3.90
C THR A 60 27.94 9.51 -4.58
N THR A 61 28.65 9.93 -5.63
CA THR A 61 28.35 11.13 -6.43
C THR A 61 27.46 10.86 -7.63
N TYR A 62 27.14 9.58 -7.93
CA TYR A 62 26.33 9.22 -9.09
C TYR A 62 24.85 9.48 -8.82
N PRO A 63 24.10 10.12 -9.74
CA PRO A 63 22.70 10.49 -9.51
C PRO A 63 21.76 9.35 -9.10
N LEU A 64 22.05 8.11 -9.51
CA LEU A 64 21.24 6.93 -9.17
C LEU A 64 21.72 6.19 -7.92
N TYR A 65 22.73 6.69 -7.21
CA TYR A 65 23.20 6.10 -5.96
C TYR A 65 22.10 5.87 -4.91
N PRO A 66 21.12 6.78 -4.72
CA PRO A 66 20.03 6.53 -3.78
C PRO A 66 19.20 5.28 -4.09
N TYR A 67 19.16 4.83 -5.35
CA TYR A 67 18.50 3.56 -5.71
C TYR A 67 19.29 2.33 -5.23
N LEU A 68 20.63 2.41 -5.19
CA LEU A 68 21.48 1.36 -4.64
C LEU A 68 21.34 1.30 -3.12
N GLN A 69 21.32 2.46 -2.46
CA GLN A 69 21.05 2.54 -1.02
C GLN A 69 19.68 1.98 -0.66
N TYR A 70 18.64 2.34 -1.42
CA TYR A 70 17.31 1.75 -1.26
C TYR A 70 17.36 0.22 -1.38
N ARG A 71 18.01 -0.31 -2.42
CA ARG A 71 18.17 -1.76 -2.60
C ARG A 71 18.83 -2.40 -1.40
N GLN A 72 19.96 -1.85 -0.93
CA GLN A 72 20.68 -2.32 0.25
C GLN A 72 19.80 -2.39 1.50
N ILE A 73 19.05 -1.32 1.78
CA ILE A 73 18.16 -1.23 2.93
C ILE A 73 17.05 -2.28 2.80
N THR A 74 16.48 -2.44 1.61
CA THR A 74 15.33 -3.33 1.43
C THR A 74 15.66 -4.81 1.29
N ASP A 75 16.90 -5.15 0.90
CA ASP A 75 17.37 -6.55 0.83
C ASP A 75 17.41 -7.21 2.21
N ASP A 76 17.62 -6.43 3.27
CA ASP A 76 17.65 -6.90 4.65
C ASP A 76 16.72 -6.07 5.56
N LEU A 77 15.56 -5.65 5.02
CA LEU A 77 14.64 -4.74 5.73
C LEU A 77 14.23 -5.28 7.10
N MET A 78 14.20 -6.59 7.29
CA MET A 78 13.82 -7.26 8.53
C MET A 78 14.80 -7.04 9.69
N ASN A 79 16.06 -6.74 9.39
CA ASN A 79 17.10 -6.48 10.39
C ASN A 79 17.53 -5.01 10.41
N GLN A 80 17.00 -4.17 9.52
CA GLN A 80 17.35 -2.75 9.49
C GLN A 80 16.94 -2.04 10.80
N PRO A 81 17.85 -1.25 11.39
CA PRO A 81 17.52 -0.32 12.47
C PRO A 81 16.62 0.81 11.97
N THR A 82 15.67 1.24 12.80
CA THR A 82 14.75 2.35 12.49
C THR A 82 15.48 3.63 12.09
N LEU A 83 16.62 3.93 12.72
CA LEU A 83 17.42 5.12 12.42
C LEU A 83 17.97 5.11 10.98
N VAL A 84 18.42 3.95 10.48
CA VAL A 84 18.95 3.82 9.11
C VAL A 84 17.86 4.14 8.09
N VAL A 85 16.67 3.55 8.28
CA VAL A 85 15.53 3.77 7.37
C VAL A 85 15.03 5.21 7.44
N LYS A 86 14.93 5.78 8.65
CA LYS A 86 14.53 7.17 8.86
C LYS A 86 15.48 8.14 8.14
N ASN A 87 16.78 7.99 8.38
CA ASN A 87 17.80 8.85 7.76
C ASN A 87 17.77 8.76 6.23
N PHE A 88 17.56 7.57 5.67
CA PHE A 88 17.46 7.41 4.22
C PHE A 88 16.22 8.12 3.65
N ILE A 89 15.05 8.00 4.30
CA ILE A 89 13.82 8.65 3.85
C ILE A 89 13.95 10.18 3.92
N GLU A 90 14.52 10.70 5.01
CA GLU A 90 14.72 12.15 5.23
C GLU A 90 15.73 12.74 4.25
N ALA A 91 16.79 11.99 3.92
CA ALA A 91 17.78 12.40 2.93
C ALA A 91 17.26 12.39 1.48
N ASN A 92 16.15 11.69 1.20
CA ASN A 92 15.67 11.45 -0.17
C ASN A 92 14.15 11.79 -0.36
N PRO A 93 13.69 13.02 -0.08
CA PRO A 93 12.26 13.36 -0.06
C PRO A 93 11.58 13.30 -1.45
N THR A 94 12.34 13.48 -2.52
CA THR A 94 11.85 13.45 -3.91
C THR A 94 11.97 12.08 -4.56
N LEU A 95 12.65 11.13 -3.92
CA LEU A 95 12.88 9.78 -4.46
C LEU A 95 11.60 8.93 -4.32
N PRO A 96 10.96 8.49 -5.43
CA PRO A 96 9.72 7.71 -5.36
C PRO A 96 9.80 6.46 -4.45
N PRO A 97 10.84 5.61 -4.51
CA PRO A 97 10.93 4.47 -3.61
C PRO A 97 11.14 4.83 -2.13
N ALA A 98 11.71 6.02 -1.81
CA ALA A 98 11.78 6.48 -0.43
C ALA A 98 10.39 6.81 0.15
N ARG A 99 9.49 7.36 -0.68
CA ARG A 99 8.10 7.66 -0.27
C ARG A 99 7.33 6.40 0.07
N THR A 100 7.49 5.33 -0.70
CA THR A 100 6.83 4.05 -0.43
C THR A 100 7.51 3.28 0.71
N LEU A 101 8.83 3.45 0.91
CA LEU A 101 9.59 2.82 1.99
C LEU A 101 9.02 3.13 3.38
N LYS A 102 8.52 4.36 3.61
CA LYS A 102 7.90 4.72 4.89
C LYS A 102 6.76 3.75 5.25
N SER A 103 5.83 3.51 4.33
CA SER A 103 4.70 2.60 4.58
C SER A 103 5.17 1.14 4.66
N ARG A 104 6.15 0.76 3.84
CA ARG A 104 6.75 -0.59 3.88
C ARG A 104 7.41 -0.87 5.23
N PHE A 105 8.12 0.11 5.79
CA PHE A 105 8.78 -0.06 7.08
C PHE A 105 7.80 -0.01 8.26
N VAL A 106 6.71 0.75 8.17
CA VAL A 106 5.59 0.64 9.13
C VAL A 106 5.06 -0.79 9.19
N ASN A 107 4.84 -1.43 8.03
CA ASN A 107 4.40 -2.82 7.97
C ASN A 107 5.45 -3.79 8.55
N GLU A 108 6.73 -3.53 8.32
CA GLU A 108 7.82 -4.32 8.92
C GLU A 108 7.85 -4.18 10.45
N LEU A 109 7.71 -2.97 11.00
CA LEU A 109 7.62 -2.77 12.45
C LEU A 109 6.40 -3.45 13.06
N ALA A 110 5.27 -3.47 12.34
CA ALA A 110 4.08 -4.22 12.74
C ALA A 110 4.32 -5.74 12.72
N ARG A 111 5.04 -6.26 11.70
CA ARG A 111 5.45 -7.67 11.64
C ARG A 111 6.36 -8.04 12.82
N ARG A 112 7.21 -7.11 13.29
CA ARG A 112 8.03 -7.25 14.49
C ARG A 112 7.27 -7.04 15.79
N THR A 113 5.97 -6.70 15.73
CA THR A 113 5.13 -6.32 16.89
C THR A 113 5.67 -5.14 17.71
N ASP A 114 6.54 -4.33 17.12
CA ASP A 114 7.12 -3.14 17.75
C ASP A 114 6.15 -1.95 17.65
N TRP A 115 5.07 -2.00 18.41
CA TRP A 115 4.00 -1.00 18.34
C TRP A 115 4.48 0.40 18.76
N SER A 116 5.29 0.47 19.81
CA SER A 116 5.90 1.73 20.27
C SER A 116 6.87 2.31 19.22
N GLY A 117 7.74 1.48 18.66
CA GLY A 117 8.69 1.92 17.63
C GLY A 117 8.00 2.29 16.33
N LEU A 118 6.90 1.62 15.97
CA LEU A 118 6.05 1.99 14.84
C LEU A 118 5.52 3.41 14.99
N LEU A 119 4.95 3.75 16.15
CA LEU A 119 4.40 5.08 16.40
C LEU A 119 5.49 6.15 16.56
N ALA A 120 6.67 5.79 17.06
CA ALA A 120 7.83 6.69 17.09
C ALA A 120 8.38 6.97 15.68
N PHE A 121 8.38 5.95 14.81
CA PHE A 121 8.84 6.07 13.42
C PHE A 121 7.84 6.80 12.52
N SER A 122 6.55 6.53 12.68
CA SER A 122 5.45 7.18 11.95
C SER A 122 4.45 7.78 12.94
N PRO A 123 4.75 8.96 13.52
CA PRO A 123 3.82 9.64 14.44
C PRO A 123 2.52 10.07 13.74
N GLU A 124 2.62 10.33 12.43
CA GLU A 124 1.50 10.66 11.57
C GLU A 124 0.97 9.44 10.82
N LYS A 125 -0.32 9.49 10.45
CA LYS A 125 -0.99 8.44 9.68
C LYS A 125 -0.23 8.13 8.37
N PRO A 126 0.14 6.86 8.11
CA PRO A 126 0.86 6.49 6.89
C PRO A 126 -0.04 6.48 5.65
N ALA A 127 0.58 6.42 4.47
CA ALA A 127 -0.12 6.58 3.21
C ALA A 127 -0.92 5.34 2.77
N SER A 128 -0.32 4.13 2.84
CA SER A 128 -0.99 2.92 2.37
C SER A 128 -2.04 2.42 3.36
N THR A 129 -3.14 1.85 2.85
CA THR A 129 -4.22 1.29 3.69
C THR A 129 -3.70 0.22 4.66
N GLU A 130 -2.79 -0.64 4.20
CA GLU A 130 -2.19 -1.68 5.03
C GLU A 130 -1.40 -1.08 6.21
N ALA A 131 -0.58 -0.06 5.94
CA ALA A 131 0.16 0.64 6.97
C ALA A 131 -0.76 1.41 7.91
N GLN A 132 -1.88 1.95 7.42
CA GLN A 132 -2.87 2.60 8.27
C GLN A 132 -3.53 1.60 9.23
N CYS A 133 -3.85 0.40 8.77
CA CYS A 133 -4.38 -0.66 9.62
C CYS A 133 -3.40 -1.03 10.74
N ASN A 134 -2.12 -1.22 10.39
CA ASN A 134 -1.05 -1.46 11.36
C ASN A 134 -0.85 -0.27 12.32
N TYR A 135 -0.93 0.96 11.83
CA TYR A 135 -0.81 2.18 12.62
C TYR A 135 -1.91 2.30 13.68
N TYR A 136 -3.19 2.11 13.31
CA TYR A 136 -4.29 2.16 14.27
C TYR A 136 -4.30 0.96 15.20
N TYR A 137 -3.82 -0.20 14.76
CA TYR A 137 -3.60 -1.33 15.65
C TYR A 137 -2.49 -1.03 16.67
N ALA A 138 -1.40 -0.38 16.25
CA ALA A 138 -0.35 0.08 17.16
C ALA A 138 -0.90 1.08 18.19
N LYS A 139 -1.72 2.05 17.75
CA LYS A 139 -2.44 2.99 18.65
C LYS A 139 -3.25 2.25 19.70
N LEU A 140 -4.02 1.24 19.30
CA LEU A 140 -4.75 0.37 20.22
C LEU A 140 -3.82 -0.32 21.22
N SER A 141 -2.73 -0.91 20.74
CA SER A 141 -1.75 -1.64 21.56
C SER A 141 -1.05 -0.79 22.62
N VAL A 142 -0.95 0.53 22.42
CA VAL A 142 -0.38 1.47 23.39
C VAL A 142 -1.45 2.22 24.21
N GLY A 143 -2.69 1.75 24.20
CA GLY A 143 -3.79 2.30 25.01
C GLY A 143 -4.51 3.51 24.40
N GLN A 144 -4.19 3.92 23.18
CA GLN A 144 -4.85 5.02 22.45
C GLN A 144 -6.11 4.51 21.72
N ALA A 145 -7.02 3.89 22.47
CA ALA A 145 -8.15 3.15 21.92
C ALA A 145 -9.12 4.03 21.11
N GLN A 146 -9.40 5.26 21.56
CA GLN A 146 -10.33 6.16 20.86
C GLN A 146 -9.85 6.48 19.44
N GLU A 147 -8.59 6.89 19.30
CA GLU A 147 -7.99 7.14 17.98
C GLU A 147 -7.96 5.88 17.10
N ALA A 148 -7.69 4.72 17.70
CA ALA A 148 -7.73 3.45 16.98
C ALA A 148 -9.13 3.13 16.43
N TRP A 149 -10.20 3.40 17.20
CA TRP A 149 -11.58 3.17 16.78
C TRP A 149 -12.04 4.14 15.70
N ASP A 150 -11.66 5.41 15.80
CA ASP A 150 -11.96 6.40 14.76
C ASP A 150 -11.28 6.03 13.42
N GLY A 151 -10.03 5.56 13.52
CA GLY A 151 -9.29 4.99 12.40
C GLY A 151 -9.92 3.71 11.83
N ALA A 152 -10.29 2.77 12.71
CA ALA A 152 -10.95 1.52 12.33
C ALA A 152 -12.27 1.79 11.62
N LYS A 153 -13.10 2.71 12.12
CA LYS A 153 -14.36 3.12 11.47
C LYS A 153 -14.11 3.69 10.08
N THR A 154 -13.13 4.58 9.94
CA THR A 154 -12.75 5.18 8.65
C THR A 154 -12.32 4.10 7.64
N LEU A 155 -11.51 3.14 8.08
CA LEU A 155 -11.05 2.02 7.24
C LEU A 155 -12.15 0.99 6.97
N TRP A 156 -13.11 0.84 7.87
CA TRP A 156 -14.21 -0.13 7.76
C TRP A 156 -15.26 0.29 6.74
N LEU A 157 -15.58 1.58 6.64
CA LEU A 157 -16.63 2.13 5.77
C LEU A 157 -16.21 2.17 4.29
N SER A 158 -15.97 0.99 3.72
CA SER A 158 -15.59 0.76 2.33
C SER A 158 -16.26 -0.51 1.79
N GLY A 159 -16.68 -0.47 0.52
CA GLY A 159 -17.19 -1.64 -0.19
C GLY A 159 -16.09 -2.57 -0.75
N LYS A 160 -14.82 -2.19 -0.61
CA LYS A 160 -13.68 -2.97 -1.05
C LYS A 160 -13.20 -3.91 0.05
N SER A 161 -12.64 -5.05 -0.34
CA SER A 161 -11.88 -5.90 0.56
C SER A 161 -10.64 -5.14 1.02
N GLN A 162 -10.39 -5.11 2.33
CA GLN A 162 -9.25 -4.41 2.91
C GLN A 162 -8.07 -5.38 3.07
N PRO A 163 -6.83 -4.87 3.21
CA PRO A 163 -5.67 -5.71 3.49
C PRO A 163 -5.87 -6.56 4.75
N ASN A 164 -5.32 -7.77 4.77
CA ASN A 164 -5.41 -8.69 5.93
C ASN A 164 -4.88 -8.06 7.23
N ALA A 165 -3.96 -7.09 7.14
CA ALA A 165 -3.48 -6.31 8.28
C ALA A 165 -4.60 -5.58 9.05
N CYS A 166 -5.76 -5.36 8.42
CA CYS A 166 -6.91 -4.71 9.04
C CYS A 166 -7.76 -5.67 9.88
N ASP A 167 -7.61 -6.98 9.73
CA ASP A 167 -8.49 -7.96 10.36
C ASP A 167 -8.35 -7.93 11.90
N ALA A 168 -7.13 -7.82 12.41
CA ALA A 168 -6.88 -7.70 13.84
C ALA A 168 -7.49 -6.42 14.43
N LEU A 169 -7.36 -5.29 13.73
CA LEU A 169 -7.96 -4.01 14.12
C LEU A 169 -9.49 -4.08 14.14
N PHE A 170 -10.10 -4.61 13.09
CA PHE A 170 -11.55 -4.73 12.99
C PHE A 170 -12.12 -5.73 14.01
N SER A 171 -11.44 -6.85 14.23
CA SER A 171 -11.79 -7.84 15.24
C SER A 171 -11.75 -7.24 16.64
N ALA A 172 -10.69 -6.50 16.97
CA ALA A 172 -10.58 -5.81 18.26
C ALA A 172 -11.65 -4.73 18.43
N TRP A 173 -11.91 -3.93 17.39
CA TRP A 173 -12.96 -2.91 17.43
C TRP A 173 -14.34 -3.51 17.66
N ARG A 174 -14.67 -4.62 16.99
CA ARG A 174 -15.91 -5.37 17.21
C ARG A 174 -15.99 -5.91 18.63
N SER A 175 -14.95 -6.61 19.08
CA SER A 175 -14.89 -7.25 20.40
C SER A 175 -14.93 -6.26 21.55
N SER A 176 -14.56 -5.00 21.32
CA SER A 176 -14.66 -3.92 22.31
C SER A 176 -16.10 -3.47 22.59
N GLY A 177 -17.07 -3.86 21.77
CA GLY A 177 -18.44 -3.35 21.82
C GLY A 177 -18.60 -1.89 21.39
N LYS A 178 -17.52 -1.24 20.90
CA LYS A 178 -17.54 0.14 20.38
C LYS A 178 -17.85 0.22 18.89
N GLN A 179 -17.95 -0.91 18.20
CA GLN A 179 -18.39 -0.93 16.81
C GLN A 179 -19.88 -0.63 16.76
N ASP A 180 -20.23 0.53 16.20
CA ASP A 180 -21.62 0.89 15.94
C ASP A 180 -22.28 -0.21 15.09
N PRO A 181 -23.35 -0.83 15.60
CA PRO A 181 -24.12 -1.83 14.86
C PRO A 181 -24.55 -1.35 13.45
N LEU A 182 -24.88 -0.05 13.29
CA LEU A 182 -25.20 0.54 11.98
C LEU A 182 -23.98 0.64 11.04
N ALA A 183 -22.77 0.82 11.56
CA ALA A 183 -21.56 0.84 10.74
C ALA A 183 -21.26 -0.53 10.13
N TYR A 184 -21.64 -1.62 10.81
CA TYR A 184 -21.53 -2.98 10.27
C TYR A 184 -22.44 -3.15 9.04
N LEU A 185 -23.70 -2.77 9.19
CA LEU A 185 -24.71 -2.82 8.13
C LEU A 185 -24.35 -1.91 6.94
N GLU A 186 -23.80 -0.72 7.22
CA GLU A 186 -23.36 0.20 6.18
C GLU A 186 -22.25 -0.40 5.32
N ARG A 187 -21.31 -1.15 5.90
CA ARG A 187 -20.26 -1.83 5.11
C ARG A 187 -20.85 -2.90 4.19
N ILE A 188 -21.86 -3.64 4.64
CA ILE A 188 -22.59 -4.59 3.80
C ILE A 188 -23.22 -3.86 2.60
N ARG A 189 -23.92 -2.75 2.86
CA ARG A 189 -24.54 -1.91 1.82
C ARG A 189 -23.51 -1.38 0.82
N LEU A 190 -22.38 -0.88 1.31
CA LEU A 190 -21.27 -0.40 0.47
C LEU A 190 -20.66 -1.52 -0.38
N ALA A 191 -20.48 -2.72 0.19
CA ALA A 191 -19.94 -3.88 -0.52
C ALA A 191 -20.87 -4.31 -1.66
N MET A 192 -22.18 -4.35 -1.43
CA MET A 192 -23.14 -4.63 -2.50
C MET A 192 -23.15 -3.54 -3.57
N LYS A 193 -23.10 -2.25 -3.20
CA LYS A 193 -23.00 -1.15 -4.16
C LYS A 193 -21.76 -1.28 -5.05
N ALA A 194 -20.66 -1.77 -4.48
CA ALA A 194 -19.41 -2.06 -5.19
C ALA A 194 -19.41 -3.38 -5.97
N GLY A 195 -20.48 -4.19 -5.90
CA GLY A 195 -20.56 -5.51 -6.54
C GLY A 195 -19.70 -6.59 -5.87
N ASN A 196 -19.19 -6.34 -4.66
CA ASN A 196 -18.30 -7.26 -3.95
C ASN A 196 -19.09 -8.32 -3.18
N THR A 197 -19.68 -9.28 -3.91
CA THR A 197 -20.54 -10.34 -3.36
C THR A 197 -19.81 -11.27 -2.38
N GLY A 198 -18.51 -11.51 -2.59
CA GLY A 198 -17.68 -12.26 -1.66
C GLY A 198 -17.60 -11.60 -0.29
N LEU A 199 -17.33 -10.29 -0.24
CA LEU A 199 -17.32 -9.53 1.02
C LEU A 199 -18.69 -9.52 1.70
N VAL A 200 -19.78 -9.39 0.92
CA VAL A 200 -21.15 -9.45 1.45
C VAL A 200 -21.42 -10.78 2.13
N SER A 201 -21.04 -11.90 1.51
CA SER A 201 -21.20 -13.25 2.07
C SER A 201 -20.45 -13.40 3.40
N VAL A 202 -19.18 -12.96 3.44
CA VAL A 202 -18.37 -13.01 4.67
C VAL A 202 -18.97 -12.15 5.78
N LEU A 203 -19.41 -10.93 5.47
CA LEU A 203 -20.00 -10.04 6.47
C LEU A 203 -21.37 -10.56 6.98
N ALA A 204 -22.17 -11.18 6.12
CA ALA A 204 -23.44 -11.79 6.54
C ALA A 204 -23.22 -12.98 7.48
N GLN A 205 -22.24 -13.84 7.20
CA GLN A 205 -21.90 -14.98 8.08
C GLN A 205 -21.38 -14.54 9.44
N GLN A 206 -20.67 -13.42 9.51
CA GLN A 206 -20.09 -12.87 10.74
C GLN A 206 -21.01 -11.84 11.44
N MET A 207 -22.26 -11.74 11.02
CA MET A 207 -23.19 -10.73 11.50
C MET A 207 -23.37 -10.87 13.03
N PRO A 208 -23.31 -9.77 13.80
CA PRO A 208 -23.52 -9.81 15.24
C PRO A 208 -24.89 -10.41 15.62
N PRO A 209 -25.02 -11.12 16.77
CA PRO A 209 -26.25 -11.79 17.19
C PRO A 209 -27.48 -10.88 17.23
N GLU A 210 -27.31 -9.61 17.59
CA GLU A 210 -28.33 -8.56 17.56
C GLU A 210 -28.98 -8.37 16.18
N TYR A 211 -28.34 -8.88 15.12
CA TYR A 211 -28.82 -8.88 13.74
C TYR A 211 -28.92 -10.27 13.11
N GLN A 212 -28.47 -11.35 13.78
CA GLN A 212 -28.56 -12.71 13.24
C GLN A 212 -30.00 -13.19 13.02
N THR A 213 -30.97 -12.64 13.75
CA THR A 213 -32.40 -12.85 13.47
C THR A 213 -32.85 -12.29 12.11
N ILE A 214 -32.00 -11.50 11.43
CA ILE A 214 -32.19 -11.02 10.06
C ILE A 214 -31.43 -11.89 9.03
N SER A 215 -30.38 -12.63 9.43
CA SER A 215 -29.50 -13.38 8.51
C SER A 215 -29.81 -14.87 8.37
N SER A 216 -30.59 -15.47 9.27
CA SER A 216 -30.80 -16.93 9.29
C SER A 216 -31.74 -17.49 8.21
N SER A 217 -32.10 -16.72 7.19
CA SER A 217 -32.99 -17.14 6.08
C SER A 217 -32.37 -17.06 4.68
N GLY A 218 -31.07 -16.72 4.56
CA GLY A 218 -30.39 -16.58 3.25
C GLY A 218 -29.65 -17.81 2.71
N GLY A 219 -29.58 -18.90 3.48
CA GLY A 219 -28.81 -20.11 3.12
C GLY A 219 -29.65 -21.16 2.39
N GLY A 220 -29.97 -20.94 1.11
CA GLY A 220 -30.69 -21.98 0.35
C GLY A 220 -31.22 -21.64 -1.03
N ALA A 221 -30.67 -20.67 -1.76
CA ALA A 221 -31.13 -20.37 -3.13
C ALA A 221 -30.39 -21.22 -4.20
N GLY A 222 -30.42 -22.55 -4.02
CA GLY A 222 -29.73 -23.51 -4.89
C GLY A 222 -30.61 -24.64 -5.43
N LYS A 223 -31.93 -24.59 -5.25
CA LYS A 223 -32.86 -25.56 -5.86
C LYS A 223 -34.07 -24.85 -6.47
N ARG A 224 -34.25 -25.11 -7.75
CA ARG A 224 -35.30 -24.61 -8.64
C ARG A 224 -36.65 -25.28 -8.35
N SER A 225 -37.70 -24.51 -8.64
CA SER A 225 -39.08 -24.93 -8.92
C SER A 225 -39.93 -25.27 -7.69
N GLU A 226 -41.16 -24.73 -7.68
CA GLU A 226 -42.24 -24.97 -6.72
C GLU A 226 -42.16 -24.25 -5.36
N TYR A 227 -42.16 -22.91 -5.36
CA TYR A 227 -42.77 -22.16 -4.26
C TYR A 227 -43.18 -20.74 -4.71
N ARG A 228 -44.25 -20.64 -5.52
CA ARG A 228 -45.03 -19.39 -5.62
C ARG A 228 -46.15 -19.55 -4.59
N ASP A 229 -45.97 -19.02 -3.37
CA ASP A 229 -47.05 -18.48 -2.51
C ASP A 229 -46.72 -18.24 -1.02
N ASP A 230 -45.46 -18.24 -0.56
CA ASP A 230 -45.16 -17.73 0.79
C ASP A 230 -44.01 -16.72 0.77
N LEU A 231 -44.32 -15.51 0.32
CA LEU A 231 -43.58 -14.31 0.68
C LEU A 231 -44.37 -13.59 1.78
N ARG A 232 -44.57 -14.25 2.92
CA ARG A 232 -44.90 -13.55 4.16
C ARG A 232 -43.60 -13.08 4.79
N PRO A 233 -43.37 -11.77 4.95
CA PRO A 233 -42.21 -11.32 5.69
C PRO A 233 -42.46 -11.65 7.17
N HIS A 234 -41.78 -12.67 7.69
CA HIS A 234 -41.67 -12.88 9.15
C HIS A 234 -40.82 -11.78 9.83
N HIS A 235 -40.46 -10.72 9.12
CA HIS A 235 -39.64 -9.62 9.59
C HIS A 235 -40.34 -8.28 9.34
N ARG A 236 -40.29 -7.38 10.33
CA ARG A 236 -40.71 -5.99 10.10
C ARG A 236 -39.77 -5.37 9.07
N ALA A 237 -40.35 -4.75 8.04
CA ALA A 237 -39.59 -3.98 7.06
C ALA A 237 -38.84 -2.84 7.77
N THR A 238 -37.52 -2.98 7.93
CA THR A 238 -36.62 -1.91 8.36
C THR A 238 -36.04 -1.22 7.13
N ASP A 239 -35.56 0.02 7.29
CA ASP A 239 -34.86 0.72 6.20
C ASP A 239 -33.67 -0.08 5.67
N PHE A 240 -33.00 -0.82 6.55
CA PHE A 240 -31.94 -1.75 6.17
C PHE A 240 -32.48 -2.86 5.25
N THR A 241 -33.52 -3.61 5.63
CA THR A 241 -34.08 -4.67 4.77
C THR A 241 -34.60 -4.14 3.44
N ARG A 242 -35.13 -2.91 3.40
CA ARG A 242 -35.57 -2.24 2.17
C ARG A 242 -34.39 -1.89 1.27
N GLN A 243 -33.29 -1.39 1.84
CA GLN A 243 -32.06 -1.09 1.10
C GLN A 243 -31.38 -2.39 0.61
N MET A 244 -31.31 -3.42 1.45
CA MET A 244 -30.81 -4.75 1.07
C MET A 244 -31.58 -5.32 -0.11
N ALA A 245 -32.92 -5.29 -0.04
CA ALA A 245 -33.79 -5.74 -1.12
C ALA A 245 -33.55 -4.92 -2.40
N ALA A 246 -33.54 -3.58 -2.31
CA ALA A 246 -33.31 -2.72 -3.47
C ALA A 246 -31.97 -2.99 -4.18
N VAL A 247 -30.90 -3.21 -3.41
CA VAL A 247 -29.58 -3.51 -3.99
C VAL A 247 -29.51 -4.95 -4.52
N ALA A 248 -30.12 -5.92 -3.84
CA ALA A 248 -30.23 -7.30 -4.33
C ALA A 248 -30.97 -7.33 -5.68
N PHE A 249 -32.12 -6.66 -5.80
CA PHE A 249 -32.86 -6.55 -7.06
C PHE A 249 -32.05 -5.86 -8.17
N ALA A 250 -31.33 -4.78 -7.84
CA ALA A 250 -30.46 -4.11 -8.81
C ALA A 250 -29.30 -5.01 -9.29
N SER A 251 -28.78 -5.89 -8.43
CA SER A 251 -27.70 -6.81 -8.79
C SER A 251 -28.17 -7.93 -9.72
N VAL A 252 -29.37 -8.48 -9.49
CA VAL A 252 -30.00 -9.48 -10.37
C VAL A 252 -30.29 -8.87 -11.73
N ALA A 253 -30.84 -7.66 -11.77
CA ALA A 253 -31.11 -6.95 -13.02
C ALA A 253 -29.84 -6.73 -13.87
N ARG A 254 -28.68 -6.50 -13.25
CA ARG A 254 -27.40 -6.40 -13.97
C ARG A 254 -26.93 -7.74 -14.54
N GLN A 255 -27.08 -8.83 -13.78
CA GLN A 255 -26.73 -10.17 -14.26
C GLN A 255 -27.61 -10.63 -15.43
N ASP A 256 -28.88 -10.24 -15.46
CA ASP A 256 -29.81 -10.60 -16.54
C ASP A 256 -29.54 -9.80 -17.82
N VAL A 257 -29.05 -8.56 -17.72
CA VAL A 257 -28.60 -7.77 -18.88
C VAL A 257 -27.34 -8.38 -19.49
N GLU A 258 -26.41 -8.87 -18.67
CA GLU A 258 -25.13 -9.43 -19.13
C GLU A 258 -25.25 -10.87 -19.66
N LYS A 259 -26.36 -11.57 -19.35
CA LYS A 259 -26.68 -12.91 -19.86
C LYS A 259 -27.55 -12.92 -21.13
N ARG A 260 -27.95 -11.76 -21.66
CA ARG A 260 -28.61 -11.73 -22.98
C ARG A 260 -27.59 -12.08 -24.07
N PRO A 261 -27.84 -13.07 -24.93
CA PRO A 261 -27.15 -13.14 -26.21
C PRO A 261 -27.42 -11.82 -26.94
N ALA A 262 -26.38 -11.23 -27.53
CA ALA A 262 -26.53 -10.09 -28.42
C ALA A 262 -27.38 -10.52 -29.62
N ASP A 263 -28.68 -10.20 -29.58
CA ASP A 263 -29.57 -10.34 -30.72
C ASP A 263 -29.51 -9.04 -31.54
N ASP A 264 -28.45 -8.91 -32.33
CA ASP A 264 -28.31 -7.87 -33.37
C ASP A 264 -29.09 -8.27 -34.63
N SER A 265 -30.39 -8.54 -34.50
CA SER A 265 -31.24 -8.86 -35.66
C SER A 265 -32.63 -8.23 -35.66
N VAL A 266 -32.71 -6.91 -35.48
CA VAL A 266 -33.87 -6.13 -35.99
C VAL A 266 -33.40 -4.82 -36.62
N ILE A 267 -32.69 -4.91 -37.74
CA ILE A 267 -32.72 -3.87 -38.78
C ILE A 267 -33.00 -4.60 -40.09
N GLY A 268 -34.27 -4.61 -40.50
CA GLY A 268 -34.72 -5.28 -41.71
C GLY A 268 -36.03 -4.69 -42.23
N ALA A 269 -35.87 -3.74 -43.16
CA ALA A 269 -36.77 -3.39 -44.26
C ALA A 269 -38.27 -3.17 -43.96
N GLY A 270 -38.65 -1.90 -43.81
CA GLY A 270 -39.98 -1.40 -44.17
C GLY A 270 -39.87 -0.52 -45.41
N THR A 271 -39.95 -1.13 -46.59
CA THR A 271 -40.16 -0.46 -47.89
C THR A 271 -41.46 -0.97 -48.49
N GLU A 272 -42.39 -0.03 -48.69
CA GLU A 272 -43.42 0.09 -49.74
C GLU A 272 -44.15 -1.18 -50.24
N ALA A 273 -45.50 -1.20 -50.12
CA ALA A 273 -46.43 -1.14 -51.26
C ALA A 273 -47.91 -1.33 -50.82
N GLU A 274 -48.76 -0.48 -51.40
CA GLU A 274 -50.25 -0.44 -51.47
C GLU A 274 -51.09 -0.24 -50.20
#